data_AF-A0A524M0Z9-F1
#
_entry.id   AF-A0A524M0Z9-F1
#
_cell.length_a   1.000
_cell.length_b   1.000
_cell.length_c   1.000
_cell.angle_alpha   90.00
_cell.angle_beta   90.00
_cell.angle_gamma   90.00
#
_symmetry.space_group_name_H-M   'P 1'
#
loop_
_entity.id
_entity.type
_entity.pdbx_description
1 polymer ?
#
loop_
_entity_poly.entity_id
_entity_poly.type
_entity_poly.pdbx_seq_one_letter_code
_entity_poly.pdbx_strand_id
1 'polypeptide(L)'
;MSAGVSCGCSSTHGGREMTETGKTYNIMFVGVGGQGLMLLSAILGKAAVDTGFKVMTGEQHGLSQRQGSIYVHFRIGDPISPRIPYGRADMMIAMEASEALRYIEYLKKDGVIIMSNRIMPPVTETETVALDKQKKTKYITVEQIVERLKQVTKNVVLLDSLELAIQVGNVRTENSVLVGATVACKDFP
;
A
#
# COMPACT_ATOMS: atom_id res chain seq x y z
N MET A 1 -6.92 24.59 13.68
CA MET A 1 -7.68 23.50 14.31
C MET A 1 -6.94 22.20 14.02
N SER A 2 -6.19 21.71 14.99
CA SER A 2 -5.33 20.52 14.89
C SER A 2 -6.17 19.26 15.02
N ALA A 3 -6.24 18.45 13.95
CA ALA A 3 -6.81 17.10 14.02
C ALA A 3 -5.74 16.16 14.58
N GLY A 4 -5.90 15.76 15.84
CA GLY A 4 -5.03 14.80 16.51
C GLY A 4 -5.22 13.39 15.97
N VAL A 5 -4.12 12.70 15.69
CA VAL A 5 -4.09 11.26 15.42
C VAL A 5 -4.27 10.54 16.76
N SER A 6 -5.46 9.99 17.02
CA SER A 6 -5.70 9.15 18.19
C SER A 6 -5.37 7.69 17.85
N CYS A 7 -4.10 7.30 18.00
CA CYS A 7 -3.71 5.90 17.99
C CYS A 7 -3.60 5.39 19.44
N GLY A 8 -4.53 4.51 19.84
CA GLY A 8 -4.48 3.82 21.14
C GLY A 8 -3.34 2.81 21.17
N CYS A 9 -2.16 3.26 21.61
CA CYS A 9 -0.98 2.42 21.77
C CYS A 9 -1.04 1.69 23.13
N SER A 10 -1.42 0.41 23.11
CA SER A 10 -1.18 -0.51 24.22
C SER A 10 0.00 -1.42 23.87
N SER A 11 1.03 -1.35 24.69
CA SER A 11 2.35 -1.94 24.51
C SER A 11 2.37 -3.43 24.87
N THR A 12 2.39 -4.30 23.87
CA THR A 12 2.96 -5.66 23.95
C THR A 12 3.44 -6.09 22.56
N HIS A 13 4.74 -5.95 22.30
CA HIS A 13 5.38 -6.52 21.11
C HIS A 13 5.58 -8.03 21.35
N GLY A 14 4.54 -8.82 21.08
CA GLY A 14 4.64 -10.28 21.00
C GLY A 14 5.05 -10.66 19.59
N GLY A 15 6.34 -10.86 19.33
CA GLY A 15 6.84 -11.35 18.06
C GLY A 15 6.22 -12.72 17.74
N ARG A 16 5.56 -12.85 16.59
CA ARG A 16 4.99 -14.12 16.13
C ARG A 16 6.09 -14.91 15.43
N GLU A 17 6.39 -16.12 15.89
CA GLU A 17 7.20 -17.07 15.11
C GLU A 17 6.45 -17.44 13.81
N MET A 18 7.05 -17.14 12.66
CA MET A 18 6.58 -17.51 11.31
C MET A 18 7.52 -18.50 10.63
N THR A 19 7.96 -19.51 11.39
CA THR A 19 8.91 -20.55 10.94
C THR A 19 8.22 -21.83 10.45
N GLU A 20 6.89 -21.94 10.56
CA GLU A 20 6.12 -23.09 10.07
C GLU A 20 5.88 -23.04 8.55
N THR A 21 6.16 -24.15 7.88
CA THR A 21 5.95 -24.37 6.44
C THR A 21 4.50 -24.04 6.06
N GLY A 22 4.30 -23.08 5.13
CA GLY A 22 2.98 -22.68 4.63
C GLY A 22 2.30 -21.51 5.35
N LYS A 23 2.82 -21.06 6.50
CA LYS A 23 2.34 -19.81 7.13
C LYS A 23 3.04 -18.62 6.47
N THR A 24 2.28 -17.79 5.77
CA THR A 24 2.82 -16.65 5.02
C THR A 24 2.06 -15.38 5.36
N TYR A 25 2.79 -14.27 5.52
CA TYR A 25 2.20 -12.93 5.60
C TYR A 25 2.35 -12.28 4.24
N ASN A 26 1.22 -11.94 3.63
CA ASN A 26 1.16 -11.49 2.25
C ASN A 26 0.94 -9.97 2.21
N ILE A 27 1.83 -9.26 1.54
CA ILE A 27 1.77 -7.81 1.36
C ILE A 27 1.66 -7.51 -0.12
N MET A 28 0.62 -6.78 -0.49
CA MET A 28 0.45 -6.25 -1.84
C MET A 28 0.93 -4.80 -1.88
N PHE A 29 2.06 -4.55 -2.53
CA PHE A 29 2.53 -3.19 -2.78
C PHE A 29 1.96 -2.71 -4.10
N VAL A 30 1.39 -1.50 -4.12
CA VAL A 30 0.81 -0.91 -5.33
C VAL A 30 1.15 0.56 -5.44
N GLY A 31 1.22 1.05 -6.68
CA GLY A 31 1.49 2.46 -6.92
C GLY A 31 1.78 2.74 -8.37
N VAL A 32 2.35 3.92 -8.61
CA VAL A 32 2.68 4.42 -9.94
C VAL A 32 4.20 4.46 -10.12
N GLY A 33 4.66 4.13 -11.32
CA GLY A 33 6.07 4.16 -11.70
C GLY A 33 6.75 5.50 -11.39
N GLY A 34 7.86 5.44 -10.66
CA GLY A 34 8.64 6.62 -10.22
C GLY A 34 8.42 7.03 -8.76
N GLN A 35 7.46 6.43 -8.05
CA GLN A 35 7.20 6.77 -6.63
C GLN A 35 8.18 6.11 -5.65
N GLY A 36 8.89 5.05 -6.06
CA GLY A 36 9.83 4.34 -5.19
C GLY A 36 9.27 3.07 -4.54
N LEU A 37 8.21 2.49 -5.10
CA LEU A 37 7.57 1.26 -4.62
C LEU A 37 8.56 0.08 -4.45
N MET A 38 9.51 -0.07 -5.38
CA MET A 38 10.54 -1.13 -5.29
C MET A 38 11.53 -0.89 -4.15
N LEU A 39 11.87 0.38 -3.90
CA LEU A 39 12.73 0.72 -2.78
C LEU A 39 12.01 0.43 -1.45
N LEU A 40 10.72 0.78 -1.37
CA LEU A 40 9.89 0.48 -0.21
C LEU A 40 9.79 -1.03 0.07
N SER A 41 9.50 -1.85 -0.94
CA SER A 41 9.46 -3.30 -0.79
C SER A 41 10.84 -3.90 -0.46
N ALA A 42 11.92 -3.37 -1.05
CA ALA A 42 13.28 -3.81 -0.76
C ALA A 42 13.72 -3.48 0.68
N ILE A 43 13.33 -2.32 1.22
CA ILE A 43 13.62 -1.96 2.63
C ILE A 43 12.94 -2.96 3.58
N LEU A 44 11.65 -3.24 3.37
CA LEU A 44 10.92 -4.22 4.19
C LEU A 44 11.43 -5.65 3.99
N GLY A 45 11.80 -6.01 2.76
CA GLY A 45 12.43 -7.30 2.43
C GLY A 45 13.74 -7.51 3.16
N LYS A 46 14.62 -6.51 3.11
CA LYS A 46 15.90 -6.55 3.81
C LYS A 46 15.70 -6.66 5.32
N ALA A 47 14.79 -5.87 5.88
CA ALA A 47 14.46 -5.95 7.30
C ALA A 47 13.95 -7.35 7.71
N ALA A 48 13.02 -7.93 6.94
CA ALA A 48 12.50 -9.27 7.22
C ALA A 48 13.57 -10.37 7.10
N VAL A 49 14.49 -10.27 6.12
CA VAL A 49 15.62 -11.20 6.00
C VAL A 49 16.59 -11.05 7.18
N ASP A 50 16.88 -9.82 7.60
CA ASP A 50 17.77 -9.55 8.72
C ASP A 50 17.19 -10.00 10.07
N THR A 51 15.85 -10.11 10.18
CA THR A 51 15.17 -10.72 11.34
C THR A 51 15.01 -12.23 11.24
N GLY A 52 15.54 -12.87 10.20
CA GLY A 52 15.54 -14.32 10.02
C GLY A 52 14.32 -14.89 9.30
N PHE A 53 13.42 -14.05 8.78
CA PHE A 53 12.33 -14.53 7.93
C PHE A 53 12.81 -14.79 6.51
N LYS A 54 12.18 -15.78 5.87
CA LYS A 54 12.26 -15.95 4.43
C LYS A 54 11.32 -14.96 3.75
N VAL A 55 11.73 -14.44 2.59
CA VAL A 55 10.94 -13.52 1.78
C VAL A 55 10.94 -14.01 0.34
N MET A 56 9.76 -14.03 -0.29
CA MET A 56 9.61 -14.27 -1.71
C MET A 56 8.82 -13.12 -2.34
N THR A 57 9.34 -12.57 -3.42
CA THR A 57 8.72 -11.47 -4.16
C THR A 57 8.35 -11.89 -5.58
N GLY A 58 7.27 -11.32 -6.10
CA GLY A 58 6.85 -11.44 -7.49
C GLY A 58 6.38 -10.08 -7.98
N GLU A 59 7.11 -9.50 -8.91
CA GLU A 59 6.92 -8.11 -9.33
C GLU A 59 6.66 -8.00 -10.82
N GLN A 60 5.80 -7.04 -11.20
CA GLN A 60 5.62 -6.65 -12.59
C GLN A 60 6.35 -5.33 -12.84
N HIS A 61 7.59 -5.40 -13.31
CA HIS A 61 8.39 -4.23 -13.69
C HIS A 61 8.20 -3.77 -15.15
N GLY A 62 7.40 -4.49 -15.95
CA GLY A 62 7.35 -4.32 -17.40
C GLY A 62 7.03 -2.88 -17.82
N LEU A 63 8.00 -2.19 -18.44
CA LEU A 63 7.97 -0.93 -19.21
C LEU A 63 7.28 0.32 -18.60
N SER A 64 6.48 0.19 -17.54
CA SER A 64 5.79 1.28 -16.83
C SER A 64 6.72 2.08 -15.92
N GLN A 65 7.91 2.42 -16.40
CA GLN A 65 8.88 3.27 -15.69
C GLN A 65 8.47 4.75 -15.66
N ARG A 66 7.41 5.13 -16.39
CA ARG A 66 6.84 6.48 -16.39
C ARG A 66 5.32 6.40 -16.26
N GLN A 67 4.79 6.76 -15.09
CA GLN A 67 3.36 7.01 -14.85
C GLN A 67 2.42 5.81 -15.07
N GLY A 68 2.95 4.60 -15.21
CA GLY A 68 2.15 3.39 -15.30
C GLY A 68 1.91 2.75 -13.94
N SER A 69 0.83 1.99 -13.85
CA SER A 69 0.49 1.17 -12.70
C SER A 69 1.53 0.06 -12.50
N ILE A 70 2.00 -0.09 -11.27
CA ILE A 70 3.00 -1.08 -10.85
C ILE A 70 2.56 -1.75 -9.54
N TYR A 71 2.96 -3.00 -9.37
CA TYR A 71 2.65 -3.77 -8.18
C TYR A 71 3.75 -4.78 -7.84
N VAL A 72 3.82 -5.15 -6.56
CA VAL A 72 4.68 -6.22 -6.03
C VAL A 72 3.87 -7.13 -5.13
N HIS A 73 3.88 -8.41 -5.45
CA HIS A 73 3.54 -9.46 -4.51
C HIS A 73 4.73 -9.69 -3.59
N PHE A 74 4.52 -9.55 -2.30
CA PHE A 74 5.57 -9.72 -1.30
C PHE A 74 5.09 -10.67 -0.22
N ARG A 75 5.84 -11.73 0.04
CA ARG A 75 5.42 -12.82 0.92
C ARG A 75 6.52 -13.11 1.94
N ILE A 76 6.21 -12.94 3.22
CA ILE A 76 7.08 -13.26 4.35
C ILE A 76 6.72 -14.66 4.87
N GLY A 77 7.71 -15.47 5.24
CA GLY A 77 7.54 -16.86 5.67
C GLY A 77 7.97 -17.82 4.56
N ASP A 78 7.34 -18.99 4.45
CA ASP A 78 7.75 -20.06 3.51
C ASP A 78 6.72 -20.30 2.38
N PRO A 79 6.52 -19.34 1.46
CA PRO A 79 5.57 -19.49 0.35
C PRO A 79 6.09 -20.45 -0.72
N ILE A 80 5.17 -21.21 -1.31
CA ILE A 80 5.46 -22.14 -2.44
C ILE A 80 5.52 -21.38 -3.79
N SER A 81 4.97 -20.17 -3.86
CA SER A 81 4.93 -19.34 -5.07
C SER A 81 4.98 -17.85 -4.77
N PRO A 82 5.52 -17.01 -5.68
CA PRO A 82 5.69 -15.59 -5.43
C PRO A 82 4.37 -14.80 -5.52
N ARG A 83 3.36 -15.30 -6.26
CA ARG A 83 2.09 -14.60 -6.43
C ARG A 83 1.16 -14.81 -5.25
N ILE A 84 0.56 -13.72 -4.79
CA ILE A 84 -0.50 -13.75 -3.77
C ILE A 84 -1.81 -14.15 -4.47
N PRO A 85 -2.54 -15.17 -3.98
CA PRO A 85 -3.87 -15.48 -4.49
C PRO A 85 -4.88 -14.36 -4.19
N TYR A 86 -5.96 -14.26 -4.96
CA TYR A 86 -7.03 -13.30 -4.67
C TYR A 86 -7.61 -13.50 -3.28
N GLY A 87 -7.93 -12.40 -2.60
CA GLY A 87 -8.46 -12.39 -1.23
C GLY A 87 -7.49 -12.91 -0.15
N ARG A 88 -6.17 -12.95 -0.41
CA ARG A 88 -5.16 -13.50 0.51
C ARG A 88 -4.08 -12.53 0.97
N ALA A 89 -4.06 -11.29 0.49
CA ALA A 89 -3.15 -10.27 1.01
C ALA A 89 -3.61 -9.85 2.42
N ASP A 90 -2.73 -9.97 3.40
CA ASP A 90 -2.94 -9.54 4.78
C ASP A 90 -2.85 -8.02 4.91
N MET A 91 -1.99 -7.42 4.10
CA MET A 91 -1.77 -5.99 4.04
C MET A 91 -1.66 -5.53 2.57
N MET A 92 -2.14 -4.31 2.32
CA MET A 92 -1.87 -3.57 1.09
C MET A 92 -1.18 -2.26 1.45
N ILE A 93 -0.07 -1.96 0.78
CA ILE A 93 0.65 -0.71 0.93
C ILE A 93 0.60 0.02 -0.42
N ALA A 94 -0.11 1.14 -0.44
CA ALA A 94 -0.40 1.89 -1.66
C ALA A 94 0.23 3.28 -1.64
N MET A 95 1.09 3.57 -2.61
CA MET A 95 1.68 4.92 -2.78
C MET A 95 0.75 5.88 -3.56
N GLU A 96 -0.40 5.40 -4.03
CA GLU A 96 -1.41 6.16 -4.74
C GLU A 96 -2.79 5.51 -4.49
N ALA A 97 -3.82 6.33 -4.27
CA ALA A 97 -5.12 5.88 -3.80
C ALA A 97 -5.91 5.07 -4.85
N SER A 98 -5.89 5.47 -6.13
CA SER A 98 -6.59 4.76 -7.20
C SER A 98 -6.00 3.36 -7.45
N GLU A 99 -4.70 3.18 -7.24
CA GLU A 99 -4.01 1.89 -7.33
C GLU A 99 -4.41 0.95 -6.19
N ALA A 100 -4.69 1.47 -4.99
CA ALA A 100 -5.27 0.67 -3.91
C ALA A 100 -6.62 0.05 -4.32
N LEU A 101 -7.47 0.86 -4.95
CA LEU A 101 -8.77 0.40 -5.45
C LEU A 101 -8.62 -0.57 -6.63
N ARG A 102 -7.65 -0.33 -7.52
CA ARG A 102 -7.39 -1.18 -8.69
C ARG A 102 -7.06 -2.63 -8.31
N TYR A 103 -6.30 -2.82 -7.24
CA TYR A 103 -5.80 -4.14 -6.81
C TYR A 103 -6.53 -4.70 -5.57
N ILE A 104 -7.69 -4.11 -5.21
CA ILE A 104 -8.42 -4.46 -3.98
C ILE A 104 -8.83 -5.94 -3.90
N GLU A 105 -8.98 -6.61 -5.05
CA GLU A 105 -9.31 -8.03 -5.16
C GLU A 105 -8.28 -8.98 -4.53
N TYR A 106 -7.04 -8.53 -4.33
CA TYR A 106 -6.02 -9.31 -3.62
C TYR A 106 -6.19 -9.26 -2.10
N LEU A 107 -6.81 -8.21 -1.56
CA LEU A 107 -6.91 -8.01 -0.11
C LEU A 107 -7.93 -8.97 0.51
N LYS A 108 -7.57 -9.58 1.64
CA LYS A 108 -8.52 -10.33 2.47
C LYS A 108 -9.54 -9.38 3.13
N LYS A 109 -10.71 -9.89 3.52
CA LYS A 109 -11.81 -9.06 4.10
C LYS A 109 -11.43 -8.32 5.38
N ASP A 110 -10.53 -8.89 6.17
CA ASP A 110 -9.99 -8.33 7.42
C ASP A 110 -8.61 -7.68 7.22
N GLY A 111 -8.13 -7.57 5.98
CA GLY A 111 -6.80 -7.06 5.65
C GLY A 111 -6.68 -5.56 5.88
N VAL A 112 -5.46 -5.09 6.09
CA VAL A 112 -5.17 -3.68 6.35
C VAL A 112 -4.71 -2.99 5.08
N ILE A 113 -5.26 -1.81 4.79
CA ILE A 113 -4.76 -0.92 3.74
C ILE A 113 -4.03 0.23 4.41
N ILE A 114 -2.78 0.46 4.00
CA ILE A 114 -2.01 1.67 4.30
C ILE A 114 -1.82 2.38 2.98
N MET A 115 -2.37 3.58 2.84
CA MET A 115 -2.31 4.29 1.58
C MET A 115 -1.97 5.77 1.74
N SER A 116 -1.22 6.28 0.76
CA SER A 116 -1.08 7.70 0.52
C SER A 116 -2.37 8.30 -0.05
N ASN A 117 -2.68 9.53 0.30
CA ASN A 117 -3.79 10.31 -0.28
C ASN A 117 -3.47 10.87 -1.67
N ARG A 118 -2.31 10.55 -2.25
CA ARG A 118 -1.98 10.96 -3.62
C ARG A 118 -2.95 10.34 -4.61
N ILE A 119 -3.43 11.18 -5.52
CA ILE A 119 -4.28 10.75 -6.62
C ILE A 119 -3.69 11.15 -7.97
N MET A 120 -3.62 10.19 -8.89
CA MET A 120 -3.20 10.37 -10.27
C MET A 120 -4.31 9.87 -11.19
N PRO A 121 -5.22 10.76 -11.66
CA PRO A 121 -6.34 10.35 -12.47
C PRO A 121 -5.88 9.59 -13.73
N PRO A 122 -6.49 8.43 -14.06
CA PRO A 122 -6.16 7.72 -15.28
C PRO A 122 -6.49 8.55 -16.52
N VAL A 123 -5.80 8.25 -17.63
CA VAL A 123 -5.99 8.95 -18.91
C VAL A 123 -7.43 8.87 -19.41
N THR A 124 -8.14 7.77 -19.15
CA THR A 124 -9.53 7.56 -19.55
C THR A 124 -10.50 8.47 -18.79
N GLU A 125 -10.25 8.68 -17.50
CA GLU A 125 -11.02 9.62 -16.69
C GLU A 125 -10.73 11.07 -17.12
N THR A 126 -9.46 11.38 -17.36
CA THR A 126 -9.03 12.69 -17.87
C THR A 126 -9.65 13.00 -19.22
N GLU A 127 -9.70 12.04 -20.14
CA GLU A 127 -10.37 12.17 -21.43
C GLU A 127 -11.86 12.48 -21.25
N THR A 128 -12.55 11.73 -20.39
CA THR A 128 -13.99 11.92 -20.11
C THR A 128 -14.27 13.32 -19.56
N VAL A 129 -13.45 13.79 -18.61
CA VAL A 129 -13.57 15.13 -18.03
C VAL A 129 -13.26 16.22 -19.08
N ALA A 130 -12.26 16.01 -19.93
CA ALA A 130 -11.86 16.98 -20.95
C ALA A 130 -12.89 17.12 -22.08
N LEU A 131 -13.57 16.03 -22.46
CA LEU A 131 -14.59 16.01 -23.50
C LEU A 131 -15.95 16.54 -23.02
N ASP A 132 -16.18 16.62 -21.70
CA ASP A 132 -17.41 17.15 -21.12
C ASP A 132 -17.50 18.68 -21.24
N LYS A 133 -18.12 19.14 -22.33
CA LYS A 133 -18.40 20.56 -22.60
C LYS A 133 -19.25 21.24 -21.50
N GLN A 134 -20.01 20.48 -20.72
CA GLN A 134 -20.86 20.99 -19.65
C GLN A 134 -20.13 21.07 -18.30
N LYS A 135 -18.90 20.54 -18.20
CA LYS A 135 -18.07 20.51 -16.98
C LYS A 135 -18.79 19.92 -15.76
N LYS A 136 -19.65 18.92 -15.96
CA LYS A 136 -20.39 18.23 -14.88
C LYS A 136 -19.63 17.03 -14.34
N THR A 137 -18.84 16.39 -15.18
CA THR A 137 -17.98 15.27 -14.84
C THR A 137 -16.82 15.77 -13.99
N LYS A 138 -16.57 15.10 -12.87
CA LYS A 138 -15.46 15.40 -11.94
C LYS A 138 -14.59 14.17 -11.80
N TYR A 139 -13.32 14.42 -11.49
CA TYR A 139 -12.41 13.37 -11.06
C TYR A 139 -12.92 12.70 -9.80
N ILE A 140 -12.71 11.39 -9.70
CA ILE A 140 -12.90 10.61 -8.50
C ILE A 140 -12.03 11.20 -7.39
N THR A 141 -12.59 11.33 -6.20
CA THR A 141 -11.86 11.88 -5.06
C THR A 141 -11.31 10.77 -4.18
N VAL A 142 -10.32 11.09 -3.35
CA VAL A 142 -9.75 10.15 -2.38
C VAL A 142 -10.82 9.67 -1.40
N GLU A 143 -11.76 10.53 -1.01
CA GLU A 143 -12.87 10.17 -0.13
C GLU A 143 -13.78 9.12 -0.76
N GLN A 144 -14.10 9.27 -2.05
CA GLN A 144 -14.89 8.28 -2.79
C GLN A 144 -14.15 6.95 -2.93
N ILE A 145 -12.83 6.99 -3.11
CA ILE A 145 -11.99 5.80 -3.11
C ILE A 145 -12.03 5.12 -1.74
N VAL A 146 -11.82 5.87 -0.66
CA VAL A 146 -11.90 5.36 0.73
C VAL A 146 -13.25 4.72 1.00
N GLU A 147 -14.35 5.34 0.57
CA GLU A 147 -15.70 4.79 0.72
C GLU A 147 -15.83 3.41 0.05
N ARG A 148 -15.33 3.26 -1.17
CA ARG A 148 -15.33 1.98 -1.90
C ARG A 148 -14.43 0.95 -1.23
N LEU A 149 -13.23 1.33 -0.80
CA LEU A 149 -12.32 0.44 -0.07
C LEU A 149 -12.93 -0.06 1.24
N LYS A 150 -13.68 0.80 1.94
CA LYS A 150 -14.39 0.46 3.18
C LYS A 150 -15.51 -0.57 3.01
N GLN A 151 -15.99 -0.79 1.79
CA GLN A 151 -16.91 -1.88 1.48
C GLN A 151 -16.23 -3.26 1.53
N VAL A 152 -14.90 -3.31 1.40
CA VAL A 152 -14.12 -4.55 1.40
C VAL A 152 -13.49 -4.82 2.78
N THR A 153 -12.89 -3.80 3.41
CA THR A 153 -12.29 -3.91 4.75
C THR A 153 -12.58 -2.68 5.61
N LYS A 154 -12.67 -2.86 6.93
CA LYS A 154 -12.80 -1.74 7.87
C LYS A 154 -11.45 -1.08 8.20
N ASN A 155 -10.34 -1.74 7.84
CA ASN A 155 -9.00 -1.36 8.27
C ASN A 155 -8.29 -0.54 7.18
N VAL A 156 -8.70 0.73 7.02
CA VAL A 156 -8.10 1.65 6.04
C VAL A 156 -7.38 2.78 6.77
N VAL A 157 -6.07 2.85 6.58
CA VAL A 157 -5.18 3.91 7.09
C VAL A 157 -4.82 4.82 5.92
N LEU A 158 -5.39 6.03 5.93
CA LEU A 158 -5.08 7.08 4.96
C LEU A 158 -4.06 8.05 5.54
N LEU A 159 -3.00 8.32 4.80
CA LEU A 159 -1.92 9.22 5.19
C LEU A 159 -1.65 10.25 4.10
N ASP A 160 -1.28 11.46 4.50
CA ASP A 160 -0.60 12.38 3.59
C ASP A 160 0.91 12.14 3.65
N SER A 161 1.34 11.00 3.10
CA SER A 161 2.74 10.53 3.21
C SER A 161 3.74 11.49 2.57
N LEU A 162 3.34 12.16 1.49
CA LEU A 162 4.18 13.13 0.79
C LEU A 162 4.31 14.42 1.60
N GLU A 163 3.20 14.96 2.12
CA GLU A 163 3.26 16.16 2.96
C GLU A 163 4.08 15.93 4.23
N LEU A 164 3.94 14.76 4.86
CA LEU A 164 4.79 14.38 6.00
C LEU A 164 6.27 14.34 5.62
N ALA A 165 6.62 13.82 4.45
CA ALA A 165 8.01 13.82 3.96
C ALA A 165 8.53 15.24 3.66
N ILE A 166 7.66 16.13 3.14
CA ILE A 166 7.97 17.55 2.92
C ILE A 166 8.25 18.25 4.24
N GLN A 167 7.44 18.02 5.27
CA GLN A 167 7.61 18.62 6.60
C GLN A 167 8.92 18.22 7.27
N VAL A 168 9.39 17.00 7.04
CA VAL A 168 10.70 16.50 7.53
C VAL A 168 11.87 17.04 6.68
N GLY A 169 11.58 17.74 5.58
CA GLY A 169 12.55 18.46 4.76
C GLY A 169 13.05 17.70 3.53
N ASN A 170 12.50 16.51 3.22
CA ASN A 170 12.94 15.73 2.07
C ASN A 170 11.84 14.83 1.50
N VAL A 171 11.31 15.18 0.32
CA VAL A 171 10.29 14.38 -0.40
C VAL A 171 10.69 12.92 -0.65
N ARG A 172 11.99 12.62 -0.71
CA ARG A 172 12.49 11.24 -0.93
C ARG A 172 12.27 10.33 0.27
N THR A 173 11.88 10.87 1.43
CA THR A 173 11.58 10.07 2.63
C THR A 173 10.12 9.63 2.72
N GLU A 174 9.30 9.85 1.68
CA GLU A 174 7.91 9.35 1.64
C GLU A 174 7.83 7.84 1.93
N ASN A 175 8.76 7.05 1.37
CA ASN A 175 8.86 5.62 1.67
C ASN A 175 9.04 5.34 3.17
N SER A 176 9.86 6.14 3.87
CA SER A 176 10.11 5.96 5.30
C SER A 176 8.85 6.23 6.13
N VAL A 177 8.00 7.17 5.71
CA VAL A 177 6.69 7.42 6.35
C VAL A 177 5.81 6.18 6.24
N LEU A 178 5.73 5.58 5.06
CA LEU A 178 4.93 4.37 4.83
C LEU A 178 5.49 3.17 5.60
N VAL A 179 6.83 2.99 5.66
CA VAL A 179 7.46 1.96 6.52
C VAL A 179 7.06 2.16 7.99
N GLY A 180 7.13 3.38 8.50
CA GLY A 180 6.74 3.68 9.88
C GLY A 180 5.28 3.34 10.16
N ALA A 181 4.38 3.65 9.23
CA ALA A 181 2.96 3.28 9.33
C ALA A 181 2.74 1.76 9.28
N THR A 182 3.50 1.05 8.45
CA THR A 182 3.48 -0.42 8.38
C THR A 182 3.87 -1.06 9.70
N VAL A 183 4.97 -0.63 10.30
CA VAL A 183 5.48 -1.19 11.57
C VAL A 183 4.56 -0.84 12.76
N ALA A 184 3.80 0.25 12.69
CA ALA A 184 2.83 0.60 13.72
C ALA A 184 1.58 -0.32 13.74
N CYS A 185 1.37 -1.13 12.70
CA CYS A 185 0.24 -2.06 12.63
C CYS A 185 0.51 -3.31 13.47
N LYS A 186 -0.36 -3.60 14.44
CA LYS A 186 -0.20 -4.70 15.41
C LYS A 186 -0.03 -6.09 14.80
N ASP A 187 -0.58 -6.31 13.61
CA ASP A 187 -0.54 -7.60 12.92
C ASP A 187 0.63 -7.74 11.94
N PHE A 188 1.47 -6.72 11.79
CA PHE A 188 2.71 -6.81 11.03
C PHE A 188 3.75 -7.63 11.82
N PRO A 189 4.40 -8.64 11.21
CA PRO A 189 5.33 -9.54 11.88
C PRO A 189 6.68 -8.92 12.24
#